data_AF-A0A2P6SCR3-F1
#
_entry.id   AF-A0A2P6SCR3-F1
#
_cell.length_a   1.000
_cell.length_b   1.000
_cell.length_c   1.000
_cell.angle_alpha   90.00
_cell.angle_beta   90.00
_cell.angle_gamma   90.00
#
_symmetry.space_group_name_H-M   'P 1'
#
loop_
_entity.id
_entity.type
_entity.pdbx_description
1 polymer ?
#
loop_
_entity_poly.entity_id
_entity_poly.type
_entity_poly.pdbx_seq_one_letter_code
_entity_poly.pdbx_strand_id
1 'polypeptide(L)'
;MEANVVFHVGDRIDAYDLDGWWVDKILSKENGSGHQSVFFETTGQELDYPVLKLRVHQDWRNGKWVSSKKTKRNDVLFWASDCSDLVS
;
A
#
# COMPACT_ATOMS: atom_id res chain seq x y z
N MET A 1 -15.82 9.25 3.19
CA MET A 1 -15.97 8.09 2.27
C MET A 1 -14.61 7.41 2.26
N GLU A 2 -14.51 6.25 2.91
CA GLU A 2 -13.27 5.46 2.98
C GLU A 2 -12.78 5.20 1.55
N ALA A 3 -11.54 5.57 1.24
CA ALA A 3 -10.95 5.23 -0.04
C ALA A 3 -10.98 3.71 -0.17
N ASN A 4 -11.60 3.18 -1.23
CA ASN A 4 -11.49 1.77 -1.55
C ASN A 4 -10.05 1.52 -1.98
N VAL A 5 -9.19 1.13 -1.04
CA VAL A 5 -7.78 0.87 -1.29
C VAL A 5 -7.70 -0.46 -2.03
N VAL A 6 -7.73 -0.37 -3.36
CA VAL A 6 -7.44 -1.52 -4.22
C VAL A 6 -5.93 -1.72 -4.28
N PHE A 7 -5.51 -2.96 -4.07
CA PHE A 7 -4.13 -3.40 -4.22
C PHE A 7 -4.00 -4.25 -5.48
N HIS A 8 -2.92 -4.07 -6.22
CA HIS A 8 -2.64 -4.81 -7.44
C HIS A 8 -1.43 -5.71 -7.29
N VAL A 9 -1.40 -6.80 -8.06
CA VAL A 9 -0.23 -7.68 -8.15
C VAL A 9 0.99 -6.85 -8.56
N GLY A 10 2.05 -6.94 -7.75
CA GLY A 10 3.29 -6.17 -7.93
C GLY A 10 3.32 -4.79 -7.26
N ASP A 11 2.24 -4.36 -6.60
CA ASP A 11 2.32 -3.22 -5.68
C ASP A 11 3.25 -3.54 -4.50
N ARG A 12 3.93 -2.51 -3.99
CA ARG A 12 4.74 -2.60 -2.78
C ARG A 12 3.88 -2.11 -1.61
N ILE A 13 3.77 -2.93 -0.58
CA ILE A 13 2.90 -2.67 0.57
C ILE A 13 3.65 -2.89 1.88
N ASP A 14 3.12 -2.30 2.94
CA ASP A 14 3.51 -2.66 4.29
C ASP A 14 2.40 -3.50 4.92
N ALA A 15 2.78 -4.62 5.52
CA ALA A 15 1.90 -5.46 6.32
C ALA A 15 2.12 -5.20 7.82
N TYR A 16 1.03 -5.07 8.57
CA TYR A 16 1.09 -4.92 10.03
C TYR A 16 1.07 -6.29 10.72
N ASP A 17 2.19 -6.67 11.31
CA ASP A 17 2.37 -7.94 12.01
C ASP A 17 3.41 -7.81 13.13
N LEU A 18 3.33 -8.65 14.17
CA LEU A 18 4.24 -8.62 15.33
C LEU A 18 4.48 -7.20 15.87
N ASP A 19 3.41 -6.40 16.00
CA ASP A 19 3.41 -5.00 16.44
C ASP A 19 4.26 -4.02 15.59
N GLY A 20 4.58 -4.39 14.35
CA GLY A 20 5.40 -3.60 13.42
C GLY A 20 4.84 -3.55 11.99
N TRP A 21 5.37 -2.62 11.19
CA TRP A 21 5.10 -2.54 9.75
C TRP A 21 6.26 -3.13 8.96
N TRP A 22 5.98 -4.18 8.20
CA TRP A 22 6.97 -4.91 7.41
C TRP A 22 6.79 -4.59 5.94
N VAL A 23 7.86 -4.08 5.32
CA VAL A 23 7.87 -3.72 3.89
C VAL A 23 8.08 -4.99 3.08
N ASP A 24 7.11 -5.38 2.26
CA ASP A 24 7.29 -6.50 1.33
C ASP A 24 6.66 -6.27 -0.06
N LYS A 25 6.96 -7.18 -0.99
CA LYS A 25 6.61 -7.09 -2.41
C LYS A 25 5.79 -8.27 -2.89
N ILE A 26 4.79 -7.91 -3.70
CA ILE A 26 3.89 -8.75 -4.50
C ILE A 26 2.69 -9.25 -3.68
N LEU A 27 1.56 -8.58 -3.89
CA LEU A 27 0.25 -9.11 -3.53
C LEU A 27 -0.19 -10.15 -4.56
N SER A 28 -0.86 -11.20 -4.11
CA SER A 28 -1.78 -11.98 -4.92
C SER A 28 -3.14 -11.26 -5.01
N LYS A 29 -4.10 -11.79 -5.76
CA LYS A 29 -5.41 -11.16 -5.98
C LYS A 29 -6.30 -11.34 -4.75
N GLU A 30 -7.17 -10.35 -4.49
CA GLU A 30 -8.15 -10.43 -3.41
C GLU A 30 -9.02 -11.67 -3.61
N ASN A 31 -9.08 -12.53 -2.60
CA ASN A 31 -9.82 -13.78 -2.64
C ASN A 31 -11.32 -13.60 -2.35
N GLY A 32 -11.85 -12.37 -2.44
CA GLY A 32 -13.25 -12.02 -2.19
C GLY A 32 -13.68 -12.13 -0.72
N SER A 33 -12.77 -12.48 0.19
CA SER A 33 -13.03 -12.60 1.63
C SER A 33 -12.49 -11.42 2.45
N GLY A 34 -12.10 -10.31 1.79
CA GLY A 34 -11.44 -9.17 2.44
C GLY A 34 -10.01 -9.45 2.90
N HIS A 35 -9.40 -10.52 2.38
CA HIS A 35 -8.01 -10.90 2.61
C HIS A 35 -7.21 -10.82 1.30
N GLN A 36 -5.93 -10.55 1.45
CA GLN A 36 -4.95 -10.49 0.38
C GLN A 36 -3.75 -11.34 0.75
N SER A 37 -3.29 -12.21 -0.17
CA SER A 37 -2.06 -12.96 0.05
C SER A 37 -0.86 -12.08 -0.26
N VAL A 38 0.08 -12.03 0.67
CA VAL A 38 1.31 -11.27 0.59
C VAL A 38 2.46 -12.25 0.51
N PHE A 39 3.26 -12.13 -0.55
CA PHE A 39 4.49 -12.89 -0.69
C PHE A 39 5.65 -12.13 -0.03
N PHE A 40 6.41 -12.83 0.79
CA PHE A 40 7.60 -12.32 1.45
C PHE A 40 8.84 -12.79 0.70
N GLU A 41 9.45 -11.93 -0.11
CA GLU A 41 10.65 -12.30 -0.88
C GLU A 41 11.81 -12.71 0.04
N THR A 42 11.86 -12.13 1.24
CA THR A 42 12.92 -12.38 2.24
C THR A 42 12.88 -13.78 2.83
N THR A 43 11.68 -14.34 3.06
CA THR A 43 11.48 -15.66 3.68
C THR A 43 10.98 -16.70 2.67
N GLY A 44 10.56 -16.28 1.47
CA GLY A 44 9.93 -17.13 0.46
C GLY A 44 8.52 -17.61 0.86
N GLN A 45 7.86 -16.94 1.79
CA GLN A 45 6.56 -17.34 2.32
C GLN A 45 5.42 -16.55 1.68
N GLU A 46 4.24 -17.16 1.55
CA GLU A 46 3.02 -16.47 1.17
C GLU A 46 2.03 -16.55 2.35
N LEU A 47 1.57 -15.41 2.85
CA LEU A 47 0.67 -15.32 4.00
C LEU A 47 -0.53 -14.43 3.68
N ASP A 48 -1.71 -14.82 4.16
CA ASP A 48 -2.93 -14.04 3.99
C ASP A 48 -3.09 -13.01 5.10
N TYR A 49 -3.27 -11.74 4.71
CA TYR A 49 -3.57 -10.64 5.61
C TYR A 49 -4.94 -10.03 5.32
N PRO A 50 -5.69 -9.61 6.35
CA PRO A 50 -6.85 -8.76 6.16
C PRO A 50 -6.44 -7.45 5.48
N VAL A 51 -7.25 -6.95 4.55
CA VAL A 51 -7.02 -5.67 3.85
C VAL A 51 -6.77 -4.51 4.83
N LEU A 52 -7.39 -4.55 6.01
CA LEU A 52 -7.23 -3.54 7.07
C LEU A 52 -5.84 -3.51 7.71
N LYS A 53 -5.06 -4.59 7.59
CA LYS A 53 -3.67 -4.67 8.08
C LYS A 53 -2.64 -4.33 7.01
N LEU A 54 -3.09 -3.95 5.81
CA LEU A 54 -2.22 -3.64 4.68
C LEU A 54 -2.29 -2.15 4.36
N ARG A 55 -1.15 -1.58 3.97
CA ARG A 55 -1.09 -0.22 3.43
C ARG A 55 -0.15 -0.14 2.25
N VAL A 56 -0.35 0.87 1.41
CA VAL A 56 0.60 1.17 0.33
C VAL A 56 1.91 1.61 0.95
N HIS A 57 3.02 1.01 0.52
CA HIS A 57 4.33 1.39 1.00
C HIS A 57 4.66 2.82 0.54
N GLN A 58 5.12 3.65 1.48
CA GLN A 58 5.53 5.02 1.23
C GLN A 58 6.98 5.21 1.69
N ASP A 59 7.79 5.82 0.83
CA ASP A 59 9.15 6.22 1.19
C ASP A 59 9.14 7.68 1.67
N TRP A 60 9.86 7.97 2.75
CA TRP A 60 10.15 9.35 3.14
C TRP A 60 11.38 9.85 2.40
N ARG A 61 11.21 10.83 1.51
CA ARG A 61 12.30 11.39 0.69
C ARG A 61 12.21 12.91 0.65
N ASN A 62 13.32 13.58 0.94
CA ASN A 62 13.42 15.06 0.85
C ASN A 62 12.29 15.81 1.58
N GLY A 63 11.89 15.33 2.76
CA GLY A 63 10.83 15.96 3.55
C GLY A 63 9.40 15.69 3.08
N LYS A 64 9.19 14.71 2.18
CA LYS A 64 7.87 14.36 1.66
C LYS A 64 7.66 12.84 1.63
N TRP A 65 6.41 12.40 1.82
CA TRP A 65 5.99 11.02 1.61
C TRP A 65 5.78 10.76 0.12
N VAL A 66 6.42 9.71 -0.42
CA VAL A 66 6.31 9.31 -1.82
C VAL A 66 5.71 7.92 -1.88
N SER A 67 4.54 7.79 -2.53
CA SER A 67 3.89 6.49 -2.72
C SER A 67 4.63 5.63 -3.75
N SER A 68 4.76 4.34 -3.45
CA SER A 68 5.33 3.35 -4.37
C SER A 68 4.34 2.82 -5.41
N LYS A 69 3.07 3.22 -5.37
CA LYS A 69 2.05 2.82 -6.36
C LYS A 69 2.47 3.28 -7.75
N LYS A 70 2.70 2.31 -8.64
CA LYS A 70 2.88 2.58 -10.07
C LYS A 70 1.51 2.81 -10.70
N THR A 71 1.02 4.04 -10.65
CA THR A 71 -0.14 4.43 -11.45
C THR A 71 0.19 4.18 -12.93
N LYS A 72 -0.60 3.35 -13.62
CA LYS A 72 -0.58 3.37 -15.09
C LYS A 72 -0.99 4.79 -15.51
N ARG A 73 -0.02 5.55 -16.02
CA ARG A 73 -0.20 6.93 -16.50
C ARG A 73 -1.46 7.03 -17.37
N ASN A 74 -2.43 7.82 -16.89
CA ASN A 74 -2.78 9.06 -17.57
C ASN A 74 -2.36 10.20 -16.62
N ASP A 75 -1.39 11.00 -17.06
CA ASP A 75 -0.84 12.14 -16.32
C ASP A 75 -1.90 13.22 -16.06
N VAL A 76 -2.45 13.30 -14.84
CA VAL A 76 -2.76 14.54 -14.10
C VAL A 76 -2.93 14.06 -12.65
N LEU A 77 -1.98 14.20 -11.73
CA LEU A 77 -1.85 15.36 -10.85
C LEU A 77 -0.61 15.11 -9.98
N PHE A 78 0.52 15.67 -10.40
CA PHE A 78 1.74 15.80 -9.58
C PHE A 78 1.60 16.87 -8.46
N TRP A 79 0.37 17.27 -8.06
CA TRP A 79 0.13 18.44 -7.21
C TRP A 79 -0.50 18.19 -5.83
N ALA A 80 -0.75 16.98 -5.35
CA ALA A 80 -1.08 16.85 -3.92
C ALA A 80 0.17 16.96 -3.01
N SER A 81 1.01 17.97 -3.27
CA SER A 81 1.83 18.62 -2.24
C SER A 81 0.97 19.70 -1.61
N ASP A 82 0.12 19.35 -0.64
CA ASP A 82 -0.05 20.21 0.53
C ASP A 82 -0.71 19.46 1.69
N CYS A 83 -0.10 19.55 2.86
CA CYS A 83 -0.73 19.25 4.14
C CYS A 83 -1.19 20.58 4.72
N SER A 84 -2.43 21.00 4.46
CA SER A 84 -3.29 21.80 5.37
C SER A 84 -4.62 22.15 4.67
N ASP A 85 -5.69 22.21 5.47
CA ASP A 85 -7.05 22.71 5.17
C ASP A 85 -7.98 21.75 4.38
N LEU A 86 -9.21 21.45 4.78
CA LEU A 86 -10.19 22.21 5.56
C LEU A 86 -10.97 21.33 6.55
N VAL A 87 -11.05 21.83 7.78
CA VAL A 87 -12.23 21.71 8.64
C VAL A 87 -13.41 22.42 7.96
N SER A 88 -14.56 21.77 7.90
CA SER A 88 -15.92 22.33 8.06
C SER A 88 -16.93 21.18 8.07
#